data_AF-A0A929J1Y9-F1
#
_entry.id   AF-A0A929J1Y9-F1
#
_cell.length_a   1.000
_cell.length_b   1.000
_cell.length_c   1.000
_cell.angle_alpha   90.00
_cell.angle_beta   90.00
_cell.angle_gamma   90.00
#
_symmetry.space_group_name_H-M   'P 1'
#
loop_
_entity.id
_entity.type
_entity.pdbx_description
1 polymer ?
#
loop_
_entity_poly.entity_id
_entity_poly.type
_entity_poly.pdbx_seq_one_letter_code
_entity_poly.pdbx_strand_id
1 'polypeptide(L)'
;IGAVGAKLYYGNDTIQHAGVIIGLGGMAGHNFKFLAKEAPGYHWRPFLIQNYSAVTAACLIMRKEVFDEIGGLNEKHLKVAFNDVDMCLRIREHGYRIVWTPYAELYHLESASRGSDNTLKKYLRLRHELNYMQSHWGDILANDPYYNPNLTIEYEDFSLAYPPRINCE
;
A
#
# COMPACT_ATOMS: atom_id res chain seq x y z
N ILE A 1 13.61 7.48 -9.07
CA ILE A 1 12.22 7.40 -8.53
C ILE A 1 11.35 6.78 -9.59
N GLY A 2 10.54 5.78 -9.24
CA GLY A 2 9.70 5.03 -10.17
C GLY A 2 8.24 5.50 -10.13
N ALA A 3 7.69 5.71 -8.94
CA ALA A 3 6.36 6.30 -8.75
C ALA A 3 6.33 7.25 -7.54
N VAL A 4 5.42 8.23 -7.59
CA VAL A 4 5.11 9.15 -6.48
C VAL A 4 3.61 9.11 -6.19
N GLY A 5 3.23 8.74 -4.97
CA GLY A 5 1.85 8.71 -4.49
C GLY A 5 1.44 9.98 -3.74
N ALA A 6 0.14 10.30 -3.78
CA ALA A 6 -0.46 11.44 -3.10
C ALA A 6 -1.02 11.08 -1.70
N LYS A 7 -1.33 12.07 -0.87
CA LYS A 7 -2.14 11.92 0.34
C LYS A 7 -3.62 11.96 -0.02
N LEU A 8 -4.37 10.93 0.36
CA LEU A 8 -5.80 10.83 0.05
C LEU A 8 -6.64 10.90 1.32
N TYR A 9 -7.78 11.57 1.21
CA TYR A 9 -8.76 11.69 2.28
C TYR A 9 -10.10 11.06 1.91
N TYR A 10 -10.78 10.52 2.91
CA TYR A 10 -12.21 10.30 2.88
C TYR A 10 -12.97 11.63 2.92
N GLY A 11 -14.24 11.63 2.53
CA GLY A 11 -15.08 12.84 2.55
C GLY A 11 -15.39 13.43 3.93
N ASN A 12 -14.94 12.78 5.01
CA ASN A 12 -15.10 13.21 6.40
C ASN A 12 -13.79 13.73 7.03
N ASP A 13 -12.84 14.19 6.22
CA ASP A 13 -11.54 14.72 6.65
C ASP A 13 -10.67 13.74 7.47
N THR A 14 -10.86 12.44 7.22
CA THR A 14 -9.94 11.41 7.71
C THR A 14 -9.06 10.89 6.59
N ILE A 15 -7.83 10.50 6.92
CA ILE A 15 -6.87 9.96 5.95
C ILE A 15 -7.39 8.61 5.43
N GLN A 16 -7.32 8.43 4.13
CA GLN A 16 -7.55 7.16 3.43
C GLN A 16 -6.22 6.53 2.99
N HIS A 17 -5.26 7.34 2.55
CA HIS A 17 -3.96 6.86 2.12
C HIS A 17 -2.85 7.84 2.49
N ALA A 18 -1.85 7.34 3.22
CA ALA A 18 -0.61 8.03 3.52
C ALA A 18 0.60 7.08 3.40
N GLY A 19 0.65 6.34 2.28
CA GLY A 19 1.57 5.22 2.05
C GLY A 19 0.93 3.85 2.32
N VAL A 20 1.55 2.79 1.81
CA VAL A 20 1.15 1.40 2.06
C VAL A 20 2.27 0.68 2.84
N ILE A 21 1.90 -0.08 3.87
CA ILE A 21 2.78 -1.08 4.51
C ILE A 21 2.45 -2.43 3.91
N ILE A 22 3.49 -3.13 3.47
CA ILE A 22 3.42 -4.51 2.99
C ILE A 22 3.39 -5.45 4.20
N GLY A 23 2.51 -6.45 4.17
CA GLY A 23 2.26 -7.38 5.27
C GLY A 23 1.20 -6.92 6.27
N LEU A 24 0.85 -5.63 6.31
CA LEU A 24 -0.21 -5.11 7.20
C LEU A 24 -1.57 -5.76 6.88
N GLY A 25 -2.21 -6.34 7.89
CA GLY A 25 -3.44 -7.14 7.73
C GLY A 25 -3.23 -8.45 6.96
N GLY A 26 -1.99 -8.93 6.85
CA GLY A 26 -1.60 -10.16 6.13
C GLY A 26 -1.25 -9.97 4.65
N MET A 27 -1.49 -8.80 4.06
CA MET A 27 -1.20 -8.53 2.65
C MET A 27 -0.59 -7.14 2.44
N ALA A 28 -1.41 -6.10 2.49
CA ALA A 28 -0.98 -4.72 2.36
C ALA A 28 -2.07 -3.82 2.91
N GLY A 29 -1.68 -2.83 3.71
CA GLY A 29 -2.61 -1.91 4.38
C GLY A 29 -2.19 -0.45 4.20
N HIS A 30 -3.18 0.44 4.26
CA HIS A 30 -2.94 1.87 4.14
C HIS A 30 -2.55 2.46 5.49
N ASN A 31 -1.46 3.22 5.51
CA ASN A 31 -1.04 3.91 6.72
C ASN A 31 -2.00 5.00 7.14
N PHE A 32 -2.18 5.14 8.45
CA PHE A 32 -2.93 6.22 9.08
C PHE A 32 -4.39 6.31 8.65
N LYS A 33 -4.95 5.21 8.14
CA LYS A 33 -6.35 5.18 7.72
C LYS A 33 -7.25 5.58 8.90
N PHE A 34 -8.25 6.40 8.63
CA PHE A 34 -9.18 6.99 9.60
C PHE A 34 -8.58 8.00 10.58
N LEU A 35 -7.26 8.25 10.55
CA LEU A 35 -6.65 9.31 11.33
C LEU A 35 -7.18 10.67 10.84
N ALA A 36 -7.53 11.57 11.75
CA ALA A 36 -7.96 12.92 11.37
C ALA A 36 -6.86 13.65 10.58
N LYS A 37 -7.25 14.45 9.59
CA LYS A 37 -6.34 15.13 8.65
C LYS A 37 -5.17 15.87 9.32
N GLU A 38 -5.45 16.57 10.42
CA GLU A 38 -4.49 17.39 11.16
C GLU A 38 -3.80 16.64 12.31
N ALA A 39 -4.17 15.39 12.57
CA ALA A 39 -3.59 14.65 13.67
C ALA A 39 -2.14 14.26 13.36
N PRO A 40 -1.21 14.41 14.33
CA PRO A 40 0.22 14.21 14.09
C PRO A 40 0.57 12.77 13.70
N GLY A 41 -0.25 11.80 14.12
CA GLY A 41 0.03 10.38 13.93
C GLY A 41 1.35 9.95 14.56
N TYR A 42 1.87 8.82 14.09
CA TYR A 42 3.14 8.28 14.58
C TYR A 42 4.31 9.16 14.10
N HIS A 43 4.95 9.85 15.04
CA HIS A 43 6.12 10.70 14.81
C HIS A 43 5.97 11.72 13.66
N TRP A 44 4.80 12.33 13.48
CA TRP A 44 4.54 13.32 12.42
C TRP A 44 4.73 12.79 10.98
N ARG A 45 4.88 11.47 10.80
CA ARG A 45 5.06 10.83 9.49
C ARG A 45 4.00 11.20 8.45
N PRO A 46 2.70 11.39 8.78
CA PRO A 46 1.69 11.86 7.82
C PRO A 46 1.94 13.26 7.22
N PHE A 47 3.00 13.96 7.65
CA PHE A 47 3.39 15.30 7.17
C PHE A 47 4.81 15.31 6.57
N LEU A 48 5.46 14.16 6.45
CA LEU A 48 6.83 14.03 5.95
C LEU A 48 6.85 13.25 4.63
N ILE A 49 7.68 13.69 3.67
CA ILE A 49 8.00 12.89 2.48
C ILE A 49 8.66 11.59 2.93
N GLN A 50 8.19 10.47 2.40
CA GLN A 50 8.69 9.15 2.79
C GLN A 50 8.84 8.23 1.59
N ASN A 51 9.80 7.33 1.67
CA ASN A 51 9.86 6.19 0.77
C ASN A 51 9.01 5.07 1.39
N TYR A 52 8.25 4.37 0.54
CA TYR A 52 7.47 3.20 0.92
C TYR A 52 7.75 2.03 -0.03
N SER A 53 7.24 0.86 0.32
CA SER A 53 7.24 -0.28 -0.60
C SER A 53 6.15 -0.20 -1.65
N ALA A 54 5.02 0.42 -1.31
CA ALA A 54 3.99 0.75 -2.28
C ALA A 54 3.23 2.04 -1.93
N VAL A 55 2.57 2.59 -2.94
CA VAL A 55 1.55 3.64 -2.84
C VAL A 55 0.34 3.21 -3.66
N THR A 56 -0.83 3.76 -3.37
CA THR A 56 -2.03 3.37 -4.10
C THR A 56 -2.10 3.99 -5.49
N ALA A 57 -2.67 3.25 -6.45
CA ALA A 57 -2.97 3.77 -7.78
C ALA A 57 -4.24 4.63 -7.87
N ALA A 58 -4.96 4.85 -6.76
CA ALA A 58 -6.07 5.82 -6.75
C ALA A 58 -5.59 7.24 -7.12
N CYS A 59 -4.35 7.59 -6.76
CA CYS A 59 -3.64 8.74 -7.33
C CYS A 59 -2.12 8.55 -7.19
N LEU A 60 -1.45 8.36 -8.32
CA LEU A 60 0.01 8.34 -8.41
C LEU A 60 0.47 8.96 -9.74
N ILE A 61 1.73 9.37 -9.78
CA ILE A 61 2.41 9.76 -11.02
C ILE A 61 3.69 8.93 -11.20
N MET A 62 3.98 8.57 -12.45
CA MET A 62 5.20 7.87 -12.82
C MET A 62 5.65 8.27 -14.22
N ARG A 63 6.93 8.02 -14.54
CA ARG A 63 7.42 8.20 -15.91
C ARG A 63 6.92 7.05 -16.78
N LYS A 64 6.51 7.36 -18.00
CA LYS A 64 6.05 6.37 -18.98
C LYS A 64 7.11 5.29 -19.22
N GLU A 65 8.38 5.68 -19.35
CA GLU A 65 9.49 4.75 -19.57
C GLU A 65 9.59 3.67 -18.46
N VAL A 66 9.32 4.03 -17.20
CA VAL A 66 9.33 3.09 -16.07
C VAL A 66 8.13 2.15 -16.16
N PHE A 67 6.97 2.63 -16.59
CA PHE A 67 5.77 1.81 -16.78
C PHE A 67 5.99 0.77 -17.89
N ASP A 68 6.59 1.21 -19.00
CA ASP A 68 6.91 0.33 -20.12
C ASP A 68 8.02 -0.68 -19.71
N GLU A 69 9.04 -0.24 -18.97
CA GLU A 69 10.15 -1.07 -18.48
C GLU A 69 9.69 -2.24 -17.60
N ILE A 70 8.77 -2.00 -16.67
CA ILE A 70 8.21 -3.05 -15.79
C ILE A 70 7.14 -3.91 -16.49
N GLY A 71 6.75 -3.59 -17.73
CA GLY A 71 5.71 -4.28 -18.48
C GLY A 71 4.27 -3.94 -18.05
N GLY A 72 4.04 -2.75 -17.49
CA GLY A 72 2.71 -2.26 -17.09
C GLY A 72 2.09 -2.99 -15.90
N LEU A 73 0.75 -3.00 -15.82
CA LEU A 73 0.00 -3.68 -14.75
C LEU A 73 -0.13 -5.19 -15.02
N ASN A 74 -0.17 -5.97 -13.94
CA ASN A 74 -0.38 -7.42 -14.02
C ASN A 74 -1.87 -7.77 -14.19
N GLU A 75 -2.43 -7.48 -15.35
CA GLU A 75 -3.86 -7.72 -15.66
C GLU A 75 -4.23 -9.22 -15.69
N LYS A 76 -3.24 -10.09 -15.84
CA LYS A 76 -3.43 -11.54 -15.88
C LYS A 76 -3.81 -12.08 -14.51
N HIS A 77 -3.09 -11.68 -13.46
CA HIS A 77 -3.26 -12.22 -12.12
C HIS A 77 -3.95 -11.27 -11.14
N LEU A 78 -3.82 -9.96 -11.34
CA LEU A 78 -4.28 -8.89 -10.44
C LEU A 78 -5.16 -7.89 -11.18
N LYS A 79 -6.46 -8.20 -11.30
CA LYS A 79 -7.40 -7.40 -12.08
C LYS A 79 -7.98 -6.23 -11.30
N VAL A 80 -8.14 -6.40 -9.98
CA VAL A 80 -8.84 -5.45 -9.13
C VAL A 80 -8.06 -5.14 -7.88
N ALA A 81 -7.70 -6.16 -7.09
CA ALA A 81 -6.95 -5.96 -5.86
C ALA A 81 -5.44 -6.08 -6.09
N PHE A 82 -4.66 -5.32 -5.31
CA PHE A 82 -3.19 -5.39 -5.21
C PHE A 82 -2.40 -5.12 -6.49
N ASN A 83 -3.02 -4.72 -7.60
CA ASN A 83 -2.31 -4.40 -8.85
C ASN A 83 -1.31 -3.26 -8.68
N ASP A 84 -1.62 -2.30 -7.81
CA ASP A 84 -0.79 -1.15 -7.48
C ASP A 84 0.38 -1.54 -6.57
N VAL A 85 0.12 -2.42 -5.59
CA VAL A 85 1.16 -3.03 -4.75
C VAL A 85 2.16 -3.82 -5.58
N ASP A 86 1.68 -4.76 -6.41
CA ASP A 86 2.53 -5.55 -7.31
C ASP A 86 3.35 -4.67 -8.26
N MET A 87 2.72 -3.66 -8.88
CA MET A 87 3.42 -2.71 -9.75
C MET A 87 4.53 -1.98 -8.98
N CYS A 88 4.25 -1.49 -7.77
CA CYS A 88 5.26 -0.81 -6.94
C CYS A 88 6.41 -1.74 -6.54
N LEU A 89 6.14 -3.02 -6.27
CA LEU A 89 7.16 -4.01 -5.95
C LEU A 89 8.04 -4.32 -7.16
N ARG A 90 7.47 -4.52 -8.36
CA ARG A 90 8.25 -4.68 -9.60
C ARG A 90 9.09 -3.45 -9.93
N ILE A 91 8.54 -2.23 -9.78
CA ILE A 91 9.32 -0.98 -9.92
C ILE A 91 10.58 -1.00 -9.05
N ARG A 92 10.50 -1.57 -7.85
CA ARG A 92 11.64 -1.65 -6.92
C ARG A 92 12.65 -2.73 -7.30
N GLU A 93 12.21 -3.84 -7.89
CA GLU A 93 13.13 -4.85 -8.46
C GLU A 93 14.00 -4.26 -9.57
N HIS A 94 13.48 -3.26 -10.29
CA HIS A 94 14.23 -2.45 -11.26
C HIS A 94 15.11 -1.35 -10.62
N GLY A 95 15.29 -1.36 -9.28
CA GLY A 95 16.17 -0.43 -8.57
C GLY A 95 15.60 0.97 -8.33
N TYR A 96 14.34 1.21 -8.70
CA TYR A 96 13.69 2.49 -8.42
C TYR A 96 13.11 2.56 -7.00
N ARG A 97 13.00 3.78 -6.48
CA ARG A 97 12.30 4.07 -5.23
C ARG A 97 10.86 4.50 -5.48
N ILE A 98 9.95 4.10 -4.59
CA ILE A 98 8.58 4.60 -4.50
C ILE A 98 8.53 5.67 -3.42
N VAL A 99 8.04 6.86 -3.78
CA VAL A 99 7.92 8.00 -2.87
C VAL A 99 6.45 8.28 -2.60
N TRP A 100 6.15 8.69 -1.39
CA TRP A 100 4.87 9.28 -1.03
C TRP A 100 5.10 10.72 -0.58
N THR A 101 4.24 11.64 -1.01
CA THR A 101 4.32 13.06 -0.63
C THR A 101 3.06 13.51 0.12
N PRO A 102 3.20 14.21 1.26
CA PRO A 102 2.07 14.78 1.99
C PRO A 102 1.49 16.03 1.30
N TYR A 103 2.20 16.61 0.32
CA TYR A 103 1.87 17.92 -0.28
C TYR A 103 0.91 17.84 -1.46
N ALA A 104 0.69 16.64 -2.02
CA ALA A 104 -0.34 16.41 -3.02
C ALA A 104 -1.55 15.81 -2.30
N GLU A 105 -2.60 16.61 -2.13
CA GLU A 105 -3.76 16.27 -1.30
C GLU A 105 -5.04 16.19 -2.15
N LEU A 106 -5.74 15.06 -2.08
CA LEU A 106 -6.99 14.86 -2.81
C LEU A 106 -8.04 14.16 -1.94
N TYR A 107 -9.30 14.49 -2.16
CA TYR A 107 -10.42 13.70 -1.64
C TYR A 107 -10.72 12.58 -2.62
N HIS A 108 -10.75 11.34 -2.12
CA HIS A 108 -11.15 10.17 -2.89
C HIS A 108 -12.42 9.58 -2.26
N LEU A 109 -13.56 9.95 -2.84
CA LEU A 109 -14.89 9.52 -2.43
C LEU A 109 -15.13 8.07 -2.87
N GLU A 110 -14.50 7.13 -2.16
CA GLU A 110 -14.62 5.69 -2.40
C GLU A 110 -16.08 5.24 -2.47
N SER A 111 -16.33 4.21 -3.30
CA SER A 111 -17.61 3.47 -3.44
C SER A 111 -18.57 3.90 -4.54
N ALA A 112 -18.28 4.95 -5.33
CA ALA A 112 -19.12 5.29 -6.49
C ALA A 112 -19.10 4.21 -7.59
N SER A 113 -17.98 3.50 -7.79
CA SER A 113 -17.80 2.53 -8.89
C SER A 113 -17.67 1.06 -8.46
N ARG A 114 -17.31 0.77 -7.20
CA ARG A 114 -16.93 -0.60 -6.77
C ARG A 114 -18.13 -1.50 -6.43
N GLY A 115 -19.24 -0.93 -5.96
CA GLY A 115 -20.39 -1.68 -5.43
C GLY A 115 -20.05 -2.57 -4.22
N SER A 116 -21.02 -3.28 -3.66
CA SER A 116 -20.77 -4.24 -2.56
C SER A 116 -20.02 -5.49 -3.08
N ASP A 117 -19.11 -6.04 -2.28
CA ASP A 117 -18.29 -7.20 -2.63
C ASP A 117 -18.99 -8.55 -2.36
N ASN A 118 -20.32 -8.62 -2.54
CA ASN A 118 -21.15 -9.72 -2.04
C ASN A 118 -21.44 -10.84 -3.06
N THR A 119 -20.69 -10.93 -4.16
CA THR A 119 -20.90 -11.99 -5.17
C THR A 119 -19.80 -13.04 -5.10
N LEU A 120 -20.18 -14.33 -5.23
CA LEU A 120 -19.24 -15.46 -5.30
C LEU A 120 -18.09 -15.23 -6.29
N LYS A 121 -18.38 -14.66 -7.46
CA LYS A 121 -17.38 -14.31 -8.48
C LYS A 121 -16.30 -13.34 -7.96
N LYS A 122 -16.69 -12.32 -7.17
CA LYS A 122 -15.75 -11.35 -6.59
C LYS A 122 -14.90 -12.01 -5.50
N TYR A 123 -15.49 -12.87 -4.67
CA TYR A 123 -14.78 -13.65 -3.66
C TYR A 123 -13.72 -14.58 -4.30
N LEU A 124 -14.10 -15.36 -5.32
CA LEU A 124 -13.18 -16.26 -6.01
C LEU A 124 -12.03 -15.50 -6.70
N ARG A 125 -12.33 -14.34 -7.30
CA ARG A 125 -11.30 -13.45 -7.86
C ARG A 125 -10.34 -12.97 -6.77
N LEU A 126 -10.86 -12.41 -5.67
CA LEU A 126 -10.02 -11.93 -4.57
C LEU A 126 -9.14 -13.05 -4.02
N ARG A 127 -9.68 -14.25 -3.85
CA ARG A 127 -8.91 -15.42 -3.41
C ARG A 127 -7.77 -15.77 -4.37
N HIS A 128 -8.01 -15.69 -5.69
CA HIS A 128 -6.95 -15.88 -6.68
C HIS A 128 -5.88 -14.78 -6.59
N GLU A 129 -6.27 -13.52 -6.44
CA GLU A 129 -5.36 -12.37 -6.30
C GLU A 129 -4.51 -12.49 -5.02
N LEU A 130 -5.11 -12.91 -3.89
CA LEU A 130 -4.42 -13.19 -2.63
C LEU A 130 -3.40 -14.31 -2.77
N ASN A 131 -3.78 -15.42 -3.41
CA ASN A 131 -2.87 -16.55 -3.65
C ASN A 131 -1.67 -16.13 -4.50
N TYR A 132 -1.89 -15.31 -5.54
CA TYR A 132 -0.80 -14.77 -6.35
C TYR A 132 0.15 -13.94 -5.49
N MET A 133 -0.36 -12.96 -4.73
CA MET A 133 0.45 -12.11 -3.86
C MET A 133 1.26 -12.94 -2.86
N GLN A 134 0.64 -13.93 -2.22
CA GLN A 134 1.33 -14.78 -1.25
C GLN A 134 2.42 -15.64 -1.91
N SER A 135 2.14 -16.22 -3.08
CA SER A 135 3.09 -17.10 -3.77
C SER A 135 4.25 -16.35 -4.41
N HIS A 136 4.05 -15.10 -4.82
CA HIS A 136 5.04 -14.32 -5.56
C HIS A 136 5.80 -13.33 -4.68
N TRP A 137 5.13 -12.74 -3.69
CA TRP A 137 5.67 -11.69 -2.82
C TRP A 137 5.75 -12.10 -1.34
N GLY A 138 5.66 -13.40 -1.03
CA GLY A 138 5.65 -13.93 0.34
C GLY A 138 6.76 -13.39 1.25
N ASP A 139 7.98 -13.27 0.74
CA ASP A 139 9.13 -12.82 1.55
C ASP A 139 9.00 -11.36 1.98
N ILE A 140 8.58 -10.47 1.08
CA ILE A 140 8.39 -9.03 1.40
C ILE A 140 7.11 -8.79 2.21
N LEU A 141 6.10 -9.68 2.10
CA LEU A 141 4.93 -9.70 2.98
C LEU A 141 5.31 -9.95 4.44
N ALA A 142 6.34 -10.78 4.69
CA ALA A 142 6.83 -11.00 6.04
C ALA A 142 7.71 -9.84 6.54
N ASN A 143 8.48 -9.22 5.63
CA ASN A 143 9.47 -8.20 5.99
C ASN A 143 9.50 -7.03 4.98
N ASP A 144 8.60 -6.06 5.16
CA ASP A 144 8.65 -4.80 4.42
C ASP A 144 9.89 -3.98 4.84
N PRO A 145 10.84 -3.71 3.93
CA PRO A 145 12.07 -3.00 4.27
C PRO A 145 11.86 -1.51 4.62
N TYR A 146 10.65 -0.95 4.42
CA TYR A 146 10.31 0.43 4.79
C TYR A 146 9.44 0.51 6.05
N TYR A 147 9.20 -0.63 6.71
CA TYR A 147 8.47 -0.70 7.97
C TYR A 147 9.32 -1.35 9.06
N ASN A 148 9.30 -0.79 10.26
CA ASN A 148 10.16 -1.28 11.34
C ASN A 148 9.71 -2.68 11.77
N PRO A 149 10.59 -3.70 11.74
CA PRO A 149 10.24 -5.08 12.09
C PRO A 149 9.73 -5.24 13.53
N ASN A 150 10.03 -4.29 14.42
CA ASN A 150 9.56 -4.30 15.80
C ASN A 150 8.14 -3.77 15.98
N LEU A 151 7.50 -3.23 14.93
CA LEU A 151 6.12 -2.76 14.97
C LEU A 151 5.15 -3.81 14.45
N THR A 152 3.92 -3.80 14.96
CA THR A 152 2.86 -4.74 14.55
C THR A 152 2.46 -4.55 13.09
N ILE A 153 2.08 -5.66 12.45
CA ILE A 153 1.43 -5.70 11.13
C ILE A 153 -0.03 -6.17 11.24
N GLU A 154 -0.55 -6.34 12.46
CA GLU A 154 -1.96 -6.73 12.68
C GLU A 154 -2.87 -5.50 12.74
N TYR A 155 -2.38 -4.40 13.30
CA TYR A 155 -3.13 -3.16 13.52
C TYR A 155 -2.40 -1.97 12.90
N GLU A 156 -3.17 -0.94 12.52
CA GLU A 156 -2.68 0.25 11.81
C GLU A 156 -2.23 1.37 12.79
N ASP A 157 -1.73 1.02 13.98
CA ASP A 157 -1.49 1.94 15.10
C ASP A 157 -0.01 2.14 15.47
N PHE A 158 0.90 1.45 14.78
CA PHE A 158 2.35 1.50 15.04
C PHE A 158 2.74 1.07 16.47
N SER A 159 1.92 0.25 17.13
CA SER A 159 2.28 -0.40 18.39
C SER A 159 3.39 -1.45 18.17
N LEU A 160 4.07 -1.83 19.26
CA LEU A 160 5.10 -2.87 19.19
C LEU A 160 4.48 -4.22 18.82
N ALA A 161 5.17 -4.99 17.98
CA ALA A 161 4.76 -6.35 17.68
C ALA A 161 4.87 -7.25 18.91
N TYR A 162 3.85 -8.08 19.14
CA TYR A 162 3.87 -9.12 20.16
C TYR A 162 3.20 -10.41 19.63
N PRO A 163 3.94 -11.53 19.49
CA PRO A 163 5.38 -11.67 19.74
C PRO A 163 6.23 -10.85 18.73
N PRO A 164 7.53 -10.62 19.00
CA PRO A 164 8.43 -9.97 18.05
C PRO A 164 8.43 -10.66 16.68
N ARG A 165 8.46 -9.88 15.58
CA ARG A 165 8.49 -10.42 14.21
C ARG A 165 9.88 -10.85 13.75
N ILE A 166 10.90 -10.40 14.45
CA ILE A 166 12.30 -10.77 14.24
C ILE A 166 12.83 -11.45 15.49
N ASN A 167 13.68 -12.45 15.30
CA ASN A 167 14.40 -13.09 16.39
C ASN A 167 15.58 -12.20 16.80
N CYS A 168 15.90 -12.17 18.10
CA CYS A 168 17.19 -11.65 18.54
C CYS A 168 18.24 -12.72 18.21
N GLU A 169 19.10 -12.44 17.22
CA GLU A 169 20.35 -13.19 17.00
C GLU A 169 21.46 -12.67 17.90
#